data_AF-A0A162MUM6-F1
#
_entry.id   AF-A0A162MUM6-F1
#
_cell.length_a   1.000
_cell.length_b   1.000
_cell.length_c   1.000
_cell.angle_alpha   90.00
_cell.angle_beta   90.00
_cell.angle_gamma   90.00
#
_symmetry.space_group_name_H-M   'P 1'
#
loop_
_entity.id
_entity.type
_entity.pdbx_description
1 polymer ?
#
loop_
_entity_poly.entity_id
_entity_poly.type
_entity_poly.pdbx_seq_one_letter_code
_entity_poly.pdbx_strand_id
1 'polypeptide(L)'
;MTTTLLTLPYDIIANISQHLDLCSNTSLMDTCRHMRYMFLSSKYLWRRITFDLNHTTDLHRIYSSLRKLDDSNGLRQHVVEAIMDDSDDADLSPIIMLIKFPHLRKLSARNRKENTNLEVDIKLLQEMLKFGSVKPNSLPIEKINIYHYYMDFEPHLLAYQKTWNRLSIHPHVELDIRHCGFLPEDQKETELEQELSLLEQRIQRLQMQQQSRLTPEQRQQEQQPDDPALQRRVDRCQRILCVDAQCWSCGHHFEHCWKCVPVCQGCKIKRIPPMANDNQIRLKHRRRQFQPKHQDMADEDEFSVFG
;
A
#
# COMPACT_ATOMS: atom_id res chain seq x y z
N MET A 1 -13.98 32.37 -27.04
CA MET A 1 -14.88 31.83 -26.01
C MET A 1 -14.01 31.38 -24.85
N THR A 2 -14.23 31.91 -23.64
CA THR A 2 -13.51 31.46 -22.44
C THR A 2 -14.11 30.15 -21.96
N THR A 3 -13.40 29.05 -22.17
CA THR A 3 -13.79 27.73 -21.66
C THR A 3 -13.75 27.78 -20.14
N THR A 4 -14.89 27.56 -19.48
CA THR A 4 -14.97 27.55 -18.01
C THR A 4 -15.21 26.13 -17.52
N LEU A 5 -14.79 25.83 -16.29
CA LEU A 5 -14.99 24.49 -15.69
C LEU A 5 -16.48 24.07 -15.68
N LEU A 6 -17.40 25.05 -15.61
CA LEU A 6 -18.85 24.83 -15.60
C LEU A 6 -19.42 24.38 -16.95
N THR A 7 -18.69 24.59 -18.04
CA THR A 7 -19.10 24.14 -19.39
C THR A 7 -18.67 22.71 -19.68
N LEU A 8 -17.89 22.09 -18.80
CA LEU A 8 -17.45 20.70 -18.97
C LEU A 8 -18.58 19.72 -18.64
N PRO A 9 -18.72 18.63 -19.41
CA PRO A 9 -19.61 17.53 -19.06
C PRO A 9 -19.30 16.96 -17.67
N TYR A 10 -20.34 16.49 -16.99
CA TYR A 10 -20.23 15.87 -15.67
C TYR A 10 -19.17 14.77 -15.60
N ASP A 11 -19.07 13.92 -16.63
CA ASP A 11 -18.10 12.81 -16.65
C ASP A 11 -16.64 13.29 -16.63
N ILE A 12 -16.37 14.44 -17.25
CA ILE A 12 -15.03 15.05 -17.24
C ILE A 12 -14.73 15.61 -15.85
N ILE A 13 -15.68 16.32 -15.24
CA ILE A 13 -15.52 16.85 -13.87
C ILE A 13 -15.34 15.69 -12.89
N ALA A 14 -16.10 14.61 -13.07
CA ALA A 14 -15.98 13.42 -12.26
C ALA A 14 -14.62 12.76 -12.40
N ASN A 15 -14.10 12.64 -13.62
CA ASN A 15 -12.76 12.14 -13.85
C ASN A 15 -11.69 13.02 -13.20
N ILE A 16 -11.78 14.35 -13.34
CA ILE A 16 -10.87 15.30 -12.67
C ILE A 16 -10.90 15.08 -11.16
N SER A 17 -12.11 14.99 -10.58
CA SER A 17 -12.31 14.81 -9.14
C SER A 17 -11.66 13.54 -8.59
N GLN A 18 -11.62 12.44 -9.36
CA GLN A 18 -10.94 11.20 -8.97
C GLN A 18 -9.41 11.36 -8.81
N HIS A 19 -8.84 12.42 -9.39
CA HIS A 19 -7.41 12.72 -9.31
C HIS A 19 -7.08 13.83 -8.29
N LEU A 20 -8.10 14.42 -7.65
CA LEU A 20 -7.93 15.42 -6.62
C LEU A 20 -7.96 14.79 -5.23
N ASP A 21 -7.19 15.36 -4.29
CA ASP A 21 -7.26 15.00 -2.89
C ASP A 21 -8.59 15.48 -2.26
N LEU A 22 -8.89 14.98 -1.06
CA LEU A 22 -10.10 15.30 -0.31
C LEU A 22 -10.28 16.81 -0.10
N CYS A 23 -9.20 17.55 0.19
CA CYS A 23 -9.28 18.98 0.46
C CYS A 23 -9.52 19.76 -0.83
N SER A 24 -8.89 19.38 -1.94
CA SER A 24 -9.16 20.00 -3.24
C SER A 24 -10.59 19.72 -3.73
N ASN A 25 -11.09 18.50 -3.55
CA ASN A 25 -12.47 18.15 -3.92
C ASN A 25 -13.51 18.93 -3.09
N THR A 26 -13.30 19.05 -1.78
CA THR A 26 -14.20 19.87 -0.95
C THR A 26 -14.10 21.36 -1.26
N SER A 27 -12.91 21.85 -1.64
CA SER A 27 -12.74 23.23 -2.11
C SER A 27 -13.47 23.46 -3.44
N LEU A 28 -13.36 22.51 -4.37
CA LEU A 28 -14.05 22.56 -5.67
C LEU A 28 -15.58 22.58 -5.48
N MET A 29 -16.11 21.72 -4.61
CA MET A 29 -17.51 21.71 -4.20
C MET A 29 -17.98 23.08 -3.69
N ASP A 30 -17.13 23.80 -2.94
CA ASP A 30 -17.48 25.08 -2.34
C ASP A 30 -17.28 26.31 -3.25
N THR A 31 -16.73 26.11 -4.45
CA THR A 31 -16.46 27.20 -5.41
C THR A 31 -17.71 27.96 -5.84
N CYS A 32 -18.81 27.24 -6.12
CA CYS A 32 -20.07 27.86 -6.51
C CYS A 32 -21.26 26.93 -6.23
N ARG A 33 -22.48 27.49 -6.26
CA ARG A 33 -23.72 26.74 -5.98
C ARG A 33 -23.92 25.55 -6.92
N HIS A 34 -23.59 25.70 -8.20
CA HIS A 34 -23.72 24.62 -9.19
C HIS A 34 -22.81 23.43 -8.85
N MET A 35 -21.53 23.69 -8.56
CA MET A 35 -20.58 22.66 -8.13
C MET A 35 -21.02 22.02 -6.81
N ARG A 36 -21.51 22.82 -5.85
CA ARG A 36 -22.03 22.28 -4.58
C ARG A 36 -23.15 21.26 -4.81
N TYR A 37 -24.15 21.59 -5.61
CA TYR A 37 -25.23 20.63 -5.89
C TYR A 37 -24.75 19.40 -6.66
N MET A 38 -23.86 19.57 -7.63
CA MET A 38 -23.28 18.46 -8.38
C MET A 38 -22.54 17.48 -7.46
N PHE A 39 -21.70 17.99 -6.55
CA PHE A 39 -20.93 17.18 -5.61
C PHE A 39 -21.83 16.53 -4.55
N LEU A 40 -22.80 17.25 -3.99
CA LEU A 40 -23.71 16.69 -2.98
C LEU A 40 -24.67 15.62 -3.56
N SER A 41 -25.03 15.73 -4.84
CA SER A 41 -25.95 14.75 -5.48
C SER A 41 -25.23 13.54 -6.08
N SER A 42 -23.91 13.60 -6.26
CA SER A 42 -23.17 12.51 -6.87
C SER A 42 -22.64 11.50 -5.86
N LYS A 43 -23.04 10.24 -6.05
CA LYS A 43 -22.45 9.09 -5.35
C LYS A 43 -21.06 8.74 -5.87
N TYR A 44 -20.80 9.05 -7.14
CA TYR A 44 -19.58 8.61 -7.83
C TYR A 44 -18.37 9.45 -7.43
N LEU A 45 -18.55 10.77 -7.26
CA LEU A 45 -17.48 11.70 -6.90
C LEU A 45 -16.81 11.31 -5.58
N TRP A 46 -17.61 10.92 -4.59
CA TRP A 46 -17.12 10.58 -3.24
C TRP A 46 -16.80 9.11 -3.05
N ARG A 47 -16.95 8.27 -4.08
CA ARG A 47 -16.71 6.83 -3.97
C ARG A 47 -15.27 6.52 -3.52
N ARG A 48 -14.32 7.31 -4.00
CA ARG A 48 -12.90 7.22 -3.68
C ARG A 48 -12.44 8.55 -3.13
N ILE A 49 -11.78 8.52 -1.98
CA ILE A 49 -11.11 9.68 -1.39
C ILE A 49 -9.61 9.44 -1.37
N THR A 50 -8.84 10.48 -1.67
CA THR A 50 -7.38 10.44 -1.63
C THR A 50 -6.89 11.53 -0.70
N PHE A 51 -5.91 11.22 0.14
CA PHE A 51 -5.24 12.14 1.03
C PHE A 51 -3.86 12.40 0.42
N ASP A 52 -3.52 13.66 0.22
CA ASP A 52 -2.18 14.08 -0.17
C ASP A 52 -1.73 15.12 0.85
N LEU A 53 -0.69 14.80 1.61
CA LEU A 53 -0.10 15.68 2.62
C LEU A 53 1.17 16.40 2.10
N ASN A 54 1.65 16.05 0.90
CA ASN A 54 2.92 16.56 0.38
C ASN A 54 2.84 18.04 -0.03
N HIS A 55 1.64 18.55 -0.26
CA HIS A 55 1.41 19.89 -0.77
C HIS A 55 0.41 20.63 0.11
N THR A 56 0.91 21.43 1.07
CA THR A 56 0.20 22.56 1.71
C THR A 56 -1.02 22.24 2.59
N THR A 57 -1.28 20.98 2.92
CA THR A 57 -2.50 20.55 3.62
C THR A 57 -2.22 20.35 5.10
N ASP A 58 -2.59 21.36 5.89
CA ASP A 58 -2.70 21.24 7.35
C ASP A 58 -3.71 20.14 7.72
N LEU A 59 -3.37 19.30 8.70
CA LEU A 59 -4.22 18.29 9.31
C LEU A 59 -5.62 18.86 9.65
N HIS A 60 -5.68 20.13 10.08
CA HIS A 60 -6.94 20.83 10.33
C HIS A 60 -7.85 20.91 9.09
N ARG A 61 -7.30 21.13 7.89
CA ARG A 61 -8.07 21.15 6.65
C ARG A 61 -8.62 19.77 6.30
N ILE A 62 -7.85 18.71 6.56
CA ILE A 62 -8.31 17.33 6.37
C ILE A 62 -9.49 17.06 7.30
N TYR A 63 -9.36 17.32 8.60
CA TYR A 63 -10.45 17.11 9.54
C TYR A 63 -11.69 17.96 9.22
N SER A 64 -11.52 19.22 8.80
CA SER A 64 -12.62 20.07 8.34
C SER A 64 -13.32 19.47 7.10
N SER A 65 -12.55 18.96 6.14
CA SER A 65 -13.09 18.31 4.93
C SER A 65 -13.81 17.00 5.27
N LEU A 66 -13.25 16.21 6.19
CA LEU A 66 -13.86 15.00 6.71
C LEU A 66 -15.17 15.30 7.45
N ARG A 67 -15.29 16.41 8.18
CA ARG A 67 -16.56 16.82 8.83
C ARG A 67 -17.66 17.15 7.83
N LYS A 68 -17.32 17.56 6.60
CA LYS A 68 -18.30 17.77 5.53
C LYS A 68 -18.84 16.45 4.97
N LEU A 69 -18.14 15.34 5.19
CA LEU A 69 -18.62 13.99 4.87
C LEU A 69 -19.30 13.41 6.11
N ASP A 70 -20.59 13.68 6.23
CA ASP A 70 -21.38 13.38 7.41
C ASP A 70 -22.66 12.62 7.05
N ASP A 71 -23.37 12.12 8.07
CA ASP A 71 -24.63 11.41 7.87
C ASP A 71 -25.76 12.36 7.42
N SER A 72 -25.68 13.64 7.78
CA SER A 72 -26.67 14.67 7.39
C SER A 72 -26.82 14.87 5.88
N ASN A 73 -25.74 14.67 5.11
CA ASN A 73 -25.77 14.72 3.65
C ASN A 73 -25.62 13.35 2.99
N GLY A 74 -25.52 12.27 3.77
CA GLY A 74 -25.38 10.89 3.30
C GLY A 74 -24.06 10.56 2.61
N LEU A 75 -23.14 11.52 2.43
CA LEU A 75 -21.92 11.32 1.67
C LEU A 75 -20.98 10.30 2.32
N ARG A 76 -20.99 10.21 3.65
CA ARG A 76 -20.26 9.21 4.43
C ARG A 76 -20.52 7.78 3.93
N GLN A 77 -21.75 7.50 3.49
CA GLN A 77 -22.15 6.17 3.02
C GLN A 77 -21.65 5.86 1.60
N HIS A 78 -21.22 6.86 0.85
CA HIS A 78 -20.76 6.67 -0.52
C HIS A 78 -19.27 6.33 -0.62
N VAL A 79 -18.48 6.63 0.42
CA VAL A 79 -17.04 6.33 0.43
C VAL A 79 -16.81 4.83 0.55
N VAL A 80 -16.16 4.28 -0.47
CA VAL A 80 -15.84 2.85 -0.62
C VAL A 80 -14.32 2.62 -0.61
N GLU A 81 -13.55 3.60 -1.07
CA GLU A 81 -12.09 3.51 -1.17
C GLU A 81 -11.44 4.73 -0.51
N ALA A 82 -10.47 4.49 0.38
CA ALA A 82 -9.66 5.55 1.00
C ALA A 82 -8.18 5.32 0.70
N ILE A 83 -7.51 6.32 0.15
CA ILE A 83 -6.11 6.26 -0.24
C ILE A 83 -5.32 7.31 0.53
N MET A 84 -4.46 6.84 1.41
CA MET A 84 -3.60 7.60 2.32
C MET A 84 -2.13 7.29 2.05
N ASP A 85 -1.81 6.99 0.79
CA ASP A 85 -0.47 6.67 0.36
C ASP A 85 0.44 7.91 0.56
N ASP A 86 1.70 7.67 0.93
CA ASP A 86 2.72 8.70 1.18
C ASP A 86 2.32 9.73 2.29
N SER A 87 1.26 9.47 3.06
CA SER A 87 0.74 10.36 4.13
C SER A 87 1.29 9.95 5.51
N ASP A 88 2.52 10.34 5.82
CA ASP A 88 3.25 9.88 7.03
C ASP A 88 3.03 10.77 8.28
N ASP A 89 1.82 11.28 8.47
CA ASP A 89 1.45 12.03 9.68
C ASP A 89 0.99 11.07 10.80
N ALA A 90 1.57 11.23 11.99
CA ALA A 90 1.31 10.37 13.15
C ALA A 90 -0.12 10.54 13.70
N ASP A 91 -0.72 11.71 13.54
CA ASP A 91 -2.05 12.04 14.05
C ASP A 91 -3.18 11.56 13.12
N LEU A 92 -2.84 10.98 11.96
CA LEU A 92 -3.79 10.49 10.97
C LEU A 92 -3.67 8.98 10.75
N SER A 93 -4.23 8.19 11.68
CA SER A 93 -4.25 6.72 11.56
C SER A 93 -5.20 6.22 10.46
N PRO A 94 -4.81 5.21 9.64
CA PRO A 94 -5.70 4.60 8.64
C PRO A 94 -6.94 3.94 9.26
N ILE A 95 -6.82 3.44 10.49
CA ILE A 95 -7.91 2.72 11.18
C ILE A 95 -9.12 3.64 11.42
N ILE A 96 -8.90 4.94 11.57
CA ILE A 96 -9.97 5.94 11.71
C ILE A 96 -10.91 5.91 10.49
N MET A 97 -10.40 5.58 9.29
CA MET A 97 -11.22 5.48 8.09
C MET A 97 -12.25 4.35 8.17
N LEU A 98 -11.94 3.25 8.86
CA LEU A 98 -12.88 2.14 9.08
C LEU A 98 -14.07 2.59 9.93
N ILE A 99 -13.80 3.38 10.96
CA ILE A 99 -14.82 3.91 11.87
C ILE A 99 -15.64 4.97 11.13
N LYS A 100 -14.95 5.83 10.38
CA LYS A 100 -15.59 6.94 9.68
C LYS A 100 -16.39 6.50 8.47
N PHE A 101 -16.05 5.44 7.74
CA PHE A 101 -16.75 5.08 6.52
C PHE A 101 -17.32 3.66 6.60
N PRO A 102 -18.65 3.50 6.83
CA PRO A 102 -19.26 2.20 7.11
C PRO A 102 -19.24 1.24 5.91
N HIS A 103 -19.08 1.76 4.69
CA HIS A 103 -19.04 0.99 3.45
C HIS A 103 -17.63 0.91 2.84
N LEU A 104 -16.58 1.17 3.64
CA LEU A 104 -15.21 1.12 3.18
C LEU A 104 -14.81 -0.32 2.82
N ARG A 105 -14.46 -0.53 1.55
CA ARG A 105 -13.99 -1.81 1.01
C ARG A 105 -12.49 -1.84 0.78
N LYS A 106 -11.88 -0.69 0.49
CA LYS A 106 -10.44 -0.61 0.24
C LYS A 106 -9.80 0.49 1.05
N LEU A 107 -8.71 0.14 1.73
CA LEU A 107 -7.88 1.07 2.46
C LEU A 107 -6.45 0.96 1.95
N SER A 108 -5.91 2.05 1.43
CA SER A 108 -4.52 2.14 0.99
C SER A 108 -3.79 3.13 1.88
N ALA A 109 -2.64 2.73 2.41
CA ALA A 109 -1.78 3.52 3.28
C ALA A 109 -0.31 3.17 3.00
N ARG A 110 0.05 3.05 1.71
CA ARG A 110 1.40 2.67 1.27
C ARG A 110 2.42 3.75 1.62
N ASN A 111 3.68 3.34 1.78
CA ASN A 111 4.84 4.22 1.99
C ASN A 111 4.82 5.11 3.24
N ARG A 112 4.04 4.77 4.27
CA ARG A 112 4.05 5.45 5.57
C ARG A 112 5.15 4.87 6.48
N LYS A 113 6.40 5.23 6.22
CA LYS A 113 7.58 4.58 6.83
C LYS A 113 7.61 4.73 8.35
N GLU A 114 7.24 5.89 8.88
CA GLU A 114 7.39 6.21 10.30
C GLU A 114 6.21 5.72 11.13
N ASN A 115 5.02 5.62 10.52
CA ASN A 115 3.78 5.31 11.24
C ASN A 115 3.19 3.92 10.98
N THR A 116 3.69 3.18 9.98
CA THR A 116 3.20 1.80 9.76
C THR A 116 3.72 0.88 10.85
N ASN A 117 2.84 0.45 11.77
CA ASN A 117 3.17 -0.49 12.83
C ASN A 117 2.07 -1.53 13.01
N LEU A 118 2.30 -2.73 12.46
CA LEU A 118 1.31 -3.79 12.42
C LEU A 118 1.01 -4.36 13.81
N GLU A 119 1.98 -4.36 14.72
CA GLU A 119 1.75 -4.79 16.10
C GLU A 119 0.75 -3.88 16.82
N VAL A 120 0.93 -2.56 16.69
CA VAL A 120 0.05 -1.55 17.28
C VAL A 120 -1.32 -1.61 16.64
N ASP A 121 -1.39 -1.71 15.31
CA ASP A 121 -2.65 -1.83 14.58
C ASP A 121 -3.44 -3.07 15.01
N ILE A 122 -2.78 -4.23 15.15
CA ILE A 122 -3.42 -5.45 15.65
C ILE A 122 -4.03 -5.23 17.03
N LYS A 123 -3.26 -4.63 17.95
CA LYS A 123 -3.73 -4.35 19.32
C LYS A 123 -4.98 -3.48 19.30
N LEU A 124 -4.95 -2.39 18.53
CA LEU A 124 -6.09 -1.47 18.40
C LEU A 124 -7.32 -2.18 17.82
N LEU A 125 -7.14 -2.95 16.74
CA LEU A 125 -8.22 -3.71 16.10
C LEU A 125 -8.81 -4.78 17.04
N GLN A 126 -7.98 -5.46 17.82
CA GLN A 126 -8.41 -6.43 18.82
C GLN A 126 -9.15 -5.76 20.00
N GLU A 127 -8.72 -4.58 20.43
CA GLU A 127 -9.44 -3.78 21.42
C GLU A 127 -10.81 -3.35 20.90
N MET A 128 -10.91 -2.89 19.65
CA MET A 128 -12.18 -2.54 19.01
C MET A 128 -13.16 -3.73 18.97
N LEU A 129 -12.65 -4.95 18.76
CA LEU A 129 -13.44 -6.18 18.87
C LEU A 129 -13.86 -6.47 20.32
N LYS A 130 -12.91 -6.37 21.26
CA LYS A 130 -13.13 -6.69 22.68
C LYS A 130 -14.15 -5.77 23.34
N PHE A 131 -14.10 -4.48 23.03
CA PHE A 131 -15.00 -3.47 23.58
C PHE A 131 -16.29 -3.29 22.76
N GLY A 132 -16.45 -4.04 21.66
CA GLY A 132 -17.68 -4.02 20.85
C GLY A 132 -17.86 -2.79 19.96
N SER A 133 -16.84 -1.95 19.81
CA SER A 133 -16.83 -0.82 18.87
C SER A 133 -17.02 -1.29 17.43
N VAL A 134 -16.52 -2.49 17.11
CA VAL A 134 -16.76 -3.19 15.84
C VAL A 134 -17.18 -4.62 16.14
N LYS A 135 -18.19 -5.10 15.43
CA LYS A 135 -18.64 -6.49 15.54
C LYS A 135 -17.73 -7.40 14.71
N PRO A 136 -17.48 -8.65 15.13
CA PRO A 136 -16.85 -9.64 14.27
C PRO A 136 -17.63 -9.81 12.96
N ASN A 137 -16.92 -10.05 11.86
CA ASN A 137 -17.48 -10.24 10.52
C ASN A 137 -18.51 -9.18 10.13
N SER A 138 -18.19 -7.90 10.34
CA SER A 138 -19.12 -6.79 10.10
C SER A 138 -18.62 -5.75 9.11
N LEU A 139 -17.31 -5.62 8.94
CA LEU A 139 -16.74 -4.63 8.03
C LEU A 139 -16.75 -5.14 6.58
N PRO A 140 -17.14 -4.34 5.59
CA PRO A 140 -17.11 -4.74 4.18
C PRO A 140 -15.70 -4.65 3.57
N ILE A 141 -14.64 -4.72 4.36
CA ILE A 141 -13.26 -4.51 3.89
C ILE A 141 -12.79 -5.71 3.05
N GLU A 142 -12.40 -5.45 1.82
CA GLU A 142 -11.97 -6.44 0.83
C GLU A 142 -10.45 -6.41 0.66
N LYS A 143 -9.84 -5.21 0.67
CA LYS A 143 -8.42 -5.03 0.35
C LYS A 143 -7.74 -3.97 1.23
N ILE A 144 -6.53 -4.26 1.66
CA ILE A 144 -5.70 -3.38 2.48
C ILE A 144 -4.29 -3.31 1.88
N ASN A 145 -3.86 -2.10 1.57
CA ASN A 145 -2.51 -1.85 1.10
C ASN A 145 -1.71 -1.09 2.15
N ILE A 146 -0.63 -1.67 2.64
CA ILE A 146 0.21 -1.11 3.72
C ILE A 146 1.71 -1.23 3.42
N TYR A 147 2.08 -1.68 2.22
CA TYR A 147 3.47 -1.85 1.85
C TYR A 147 4.26 -0.53 1.92
N HIS A 148 5.47 -0.59 2.45
CA HIS A 148 6.49 0.45 2.29
C HIS A 148 7.86 -0.18 2.02
N TYR A 149 8.74 0.54 1.32
CA TYR A 149 10.02 0.00 0.84
C TYR A 149 11.00 -0.48 1.93
N TYR A 150 10.80 -0.04 3.17
CA TYR A 150 11.63 -0.39 4.32
C TYR A 150 11.08 -1.57 5.13
N MET A 151 9.90 -2.08 4.78
CA MET A 151 9.32 -3.28 5.38
C MET A 151 10.04 -4.50 4.80
N ASP A 152 11.19 -4.84 5.38
CA ASP A 152 12.00 -5.97 4.95
C ASP A 152 11.60 -7.27 5.66
N PHE A 153 11.17 -7.18 6.91
CA PHE A 153 10.76 -8.30 7.76
C PHE A 153 9.61 -7.88 8.65
N GLU A 154 8.56 -8.69 8.76
CA GLU A 154 7.38 -8.38 9.56
C GLU A 154 6.86 -9.63 10.30
N PRO A 155 7.16 -9.80 11.58
CA PRO A 155 6.74 -10.98 12.34
C PRO A 155 5.24 -11.01 12.60
N HIS A 156 4.54 -9.87 12.55
CA HIS A 156 3.12 -9.79 12.89
C HIS A 156 2.19 -9.96 11.68
N LEU A 157 2.71 -10.21 10.48
CA LEU A 157 1.91 -10.28 9.25
C LEU A 157 0.78 -11.32 9.32
N LEU A 158 1.06 -12.52 9.86
CA LEU A 158 0.04 -13.57 9.99
C LEU A 158 -1.07 -13.17 10.98
N ALA A 159 -0.69 -12.62 12.12
CA ALA A 159 -1.64 -12.12 13.11
C ALA A 159 -2.47 -10.95 12.56
N TYR A 160 -1.85 -10.08 11.77
CA TYR A 160 -2.51 -8.99 11.04
C TYR A 160 -3.57 -9.53 10.09
N GLN A 161 -3.21 -10.47 9.21
CA GLN A 161 -4.12 -11.14 8.28
C GLN A 161 -5.30 -11.80 8.99
N LYS A 162 -5.04 -12.57 10.06
CA LYS A 162 -6.09 -13.24 10.84
C LYS A 162 -7.05 -12.24 11.49
N THR A 163 -6.52 -11.13 12.02
CA THR A 163 -7.32 -10.08 12.66
C THR A 163 -8.26 -9.43 11.64
N TRP A 164 -7.77 -9.16 10.43
CA TRP A 164 -8.60 -8.61 9.35
C TRP A 164 -9.67 -9.58 8.84
N ASN A 165 -9.32 -10.85 8.65
CA ASN A 165 -10.30 -11.87 8.24
C ASN A 165 -11.42 -12.04 9.28
N ARG A 166 -11.15 -11.80 10.57
CA ARG A 166 -12.15 -11.84 11.65
C ARG A 166 -13.04 -10.58 11.71
N LEU A 167 -12.52 -9.45 11.25
CA LEU A 167 -13.26 -8.19 11.21
C LEU A 167 -14.16 -8.09 9.98
N SER A 168 -13.69 -8.61 8.86
CA SER A 168 -14.35 -8.51 7.57
C SER A 168 -15.53 -9.48 7.42
N ILE A 169 -16.57 -9.06 6.71
CA ILE A 169 -17.62 -9.96 6.22
C ILE A 169 -17.07 -10.97 5.21
N HIS A 170 -15.94 -10.65 4.58
CA HIS A 170 -15.29 -11.48 3.59
C HIS A 170 -14.40 -12.53 4.27
N PRO A 171 -14.36 -13.77 3.76
CA PRO A 171 -13.56 -14.84 4.36
C PRO A 171 -12.05 -14.56 4.32
N HIS A 172 -11.61 -13.75 3.35
CA HIS A 172 -10.22 -13.38 3.17
C HIS A 172 -10.12 -11.92 2.71
N VAL A 173 -9.31 -11.14 3.42
CA VAL A 173 -8.97 -9.76 3.06
C VAL A 173 -7.65 -9.76 2.29
N GLU A 174 -7.62 -9.17 1.11
CA GLU A 174 -6.42 -9.08 0.28
C GLU A 174 -5.42 -8.09 0.89
N LEU A 175 -4.20 -8.55 1.18
CA LEU A 175 -3.07 -7.69 1.57
C LEU A 175 -2.11 -7.51 0.40
N ASP A 176 -1.54 -6.31 0.26
CA ASP A 176 -0.52 -6.04 -0.76
C ASP A 176 0.88 -6.52 -0.40
N ILE A 177 1.04 -7.18 0.75
CA ILE A 177 2.30 -7.71 1.25
C ILE A 177 2.21 -9.22 1.48
N ARG A 178 3.31 -9.91 1.23
CA ARG A 178 3.45 -11.36 1.49
C ARG A 178 4.88 -11.72 1.84
N HIS A 179 5.07 -12.88 2.47
CA HIS A 179 6.40 -13.46 2.69
C HIS A 179 7.00 -13.98 1.38
N CYS A 180 8.31 -13.83 1.25
CA CYS A 180 9.06 -14.36 0.12
C CYS A 180 9.16 -15.89 0.17
N GLY A 181 8.91 -16.55 -0.96
CA GLY A 181 9.01 -18.01 -1.07
C GLY A 181 7.88 -18.77 -0.36
N PHE A 182 6.75 -18.11 -0.07
CA PHE A 182 5.56 -18.82 0.41
C PHE A 182 4.93 -19.58 -0.76
N LEU A 183 4.93 -20.91 -0.64
CA LEU A 183 4.46 -21.86 -1.66
C LEU A 183 2.91 -21.87 -1.77
N PRO A 184 2.35 -22.37 -2.88
CA PRO A 184 0.91 -22.44 -3.13
C PRO A 184 0.13 -23.20 -2.05
N GLU A 185 -1.18 -22.96 -1.98
CA GLU A 185 -2.06 -23.43 -0.90
C GLU A 185 -2.03 -24.94 -0.62
N ASP A 186 -1.63 -25.74 -1.62
CA ASP A 186 -1.55 -27.21 -1.55
C ASP A 186 -0.38 -27.74 -0.70
N GLN A 187 0.49 -26.84 -0.22
CA GLN A 187 1.63 -27.13 0.68
C GLN A 187 1.58 -26.28 1.96
N LYS A 188 0.40 -25.79 2.36
CA LYS A 188 0.22 -24.98 3.58
C LYS A 188 0.67 -25.77 4.83
N GLU A 189 1.79 -25.34 5.39
CA GLU A 189 2.21 -25.71 6.74
C GLU A 189 1.12 -25.36 7.76
N THR A 190 1.02 -26.20 8.79
CA THR A 190 0.13 -25.91 9.91
C THR A 190 0.56 -24.62 10.62
N GLU A 191 -0.39 -23.88 11.20
CA GLU A 191 -0.10 -22.59 11.86
C GLU A 191 1.03 -22.68 12.89
N LEU A 192 1.14 -23.83 13.55
CA LEU A 192 2.17 -24.14 14.54
C LEU A 192 3.58 -24.20 13.94
N GLU A 193 3.73 -24.72 12.71
CA GLU A 193 5.04 -24.83 12.04
C GLU A 193 5.57 -23.46 11.60
N GLN A 194 4.67 -22.55 11.21
CA GLN A 194 5.02 -21.16 10.91
C GLN A 194 5.45 -20.41 12.18
N GLU A 195 4.71 -20.56 13.28
CA GLU A 195 5.05 -19.94 14.56
C GLU A 195 6.37 -20.46 15.12
N LEU A 196 6.62 -21.77 15.03
CA LEU A 196 7.90 -22.38 15.43
C LEU A 196 9.06 -21.84 14.58
N SER A 197 8.91 -21.76 13.26
CA SER A 197 9.93 -21.20 12.37
C SER A 197 10.25 -19.73 12.69
N LEU A 198 9.23 -18.92 13.01
CA LEU A 198 9.40 -17.53 13.44
C LEU A 198 10.13 -17.43 14.78
N LEU A 199 9.79 -18.29 15.74
CA LEU A 199 10.39 -18.30 17.08
C LEU A 199 11.87 -18.71 17.02
N GLU A 200 12.18 -19.78 16.29
CA GLU A 200 13.53 -20.32 16.11
C GLU A 200 14.46 -19.31 15.44
N GLN A 201 14.00 -18.61 14.38
CA GLN A 201 14.81 -17.56 13.75
C GLN A 201 15.00 -16.34 14.67
N ARG A 202 14.03 -16.01 15.52
CA ARG A 202 14.18 -14.93 16.52
C ARG A 202 15.24 -15.29 17.54
N ILE A 203 15.25 -16.55 18.01
CA ILE A 203 16.29 -17.10 18.87
C ILE A 203 17.65 -17.04 18.17
N GLN A 204 17.73 -17.45 16.90
CA GLN A 204 18.99 -17.45 16.13
C GLN A 204 19.55 -16.04 15.91
N ARG A 205 18.70 -15.04 15.64
CA ARG A 205 19.13 -13.63 15.56
C ARG A 205 19.61 -13.09 16.91
N LEU A 206 18.91 -13.43 17.99
CA LEU A 206 19.32 -13.06 19.35
C LEU A 206 20.66 -13.70 19.72
N GLN A 207 20.87 -14.97 19.37
CA GLN A 207 22.14 -15.68 19.54
C GLN A 207 23.26 -15.03 18.72
N MET A 208 23.03 -14.68 17.45
CA MET A 208 24.04 -13.97 16.66
C MET A 208 24.37 -12.58 17.22
N GLN A 209 23.38 -11.83 17.74
CA GLN A 209 23.63 -10.55 18.41
C GLN A 209 24.42 -10.71 19.71
N GLN A 210 24.21 -11.78 20.46
CA GLN A 210 25.00 -12.12 21.66
C GLN A 210 26.42 -12.58 21.30
N GLN A 211 26.59 -13.42 20.28
CA GLN A 211 27.90 -13.87 19.76
C GLN A 211 28.72 -12.72 19.14
N SER A 212 28.07 -11.65 18.69
CA SER A 212 28.74 -10.42 18.25
C SER A 212 29.47 -9.68 19.38
N ARG A 213 29.14 -9.97 20.66
CA ARG A 213 29.79 -9.43 21.85
C ARG A 213 30.88 -10.34 22.45
N LEU A 214 31.07 -11.54 21.91
CA LEU A 214 32.07 -12.52 22.38
C LEU A 214 33.34 -12.47 21.52
N THR A 215 34.49 -12.68 22.15
CA THR A 215 35.81 -12.75 21.50
C THR A 215 35.90 -13.90 20.50
N PRO A 216 36.76 -13.79 19.47
CA PRO A 216 36.82 -14.74 18.34
C PRO A 216 37.03 -16.21 18.74
N GLU A 217 37.66 -16.45 19.89
CA GLU A 217 38.03 -17.79 20.38
C GLU A 217 36.83 -18.62 20.87
N GLN A 218 35.68 -18.00 21.18
CA GLN A 218 34.48 -18.72 21.63
C GLN A 218 33.48 -19.04 20.50
N ARG A 219 33.73 -18.58 19.26
CA ARG A 219 32.80 -18.79 18.12
C ARG A 219 32.84 -20.18 17.50
N GLN A 220 33.83 -21.01 17.84
CA GLN A 220 34.05 -22.28 17.13
C GLN A 220 33.38 -23.51 17.77
N GLN A 221 32.71 -23.40 18.92
CA GLN A 221 32.20 -24.58 19.64
C GLN A 221 30.67 -24.70 19.78
N GLU A 222 29.87 -23.72 19.38
CA GLU A 222 28.41 -23.84 19.50
C GLU A 222 27.72 -23.98 18.14
N GLN A 223 27.50 -25.27 17.81
CA GLN A 223 26.27 -25.83 17.26
C GLN A 223 25.86 -25.39 15.84
N GLN A 224 26.40 -26.10 14.85
CA GLN A 224 25.61 -26.46 13.67
C GLN A 224 24.58 -27.52 14.08
N PRO A 225 23.29 -27.38 13.76
CA PRO A 225 22.35 -28.48 13.89
C PRO A 225 22.67 -29.53 12.82
N ASP A 226 22.93 -30.77 13.23
CA ASP A 226 23.26 -31.92 12.35
C ASP A 226 22.06 -32.48 11.56
N ASP A 227 20.88 -31.85 11.64
CA ASP A 227 19.67 -32.35 11.00
C ASP A 227 19.34 -31.58 9.70
N PRO A 228 19.53 -32.19 8.51
CA PRO A 228 19.34 -31.54 7.22
C PRO A 228 17.88 -31.12 6.95
N ALA A 229 16.91 -31.70 7.68
CA ALA A 229 15.51 -31.28 7.62
C ALA A 229 15.27 -29.95 8.36
N LEU A 230 15.99 -29.71 9.47
CA LEU A 230 15.95 -28.45 10.22
C LEU A 230 16.64 -27.32 9.44
N GLN A 231 17.78 -27.58 8.81
CA GLN A 231 18.46 -26.60 7.96
C GLN A 231 17.60 -26.12 6.78
N ARG A 232 16.82 -27.02 6.15
CA ARG A 232 15.84 -26.64 5.11
C ARG A 232 14.69 -25.78 5.63
N ARG A 233 14.30 -25.90 6.90
CA ARG A 233 13.30 -25.02 7.56
C ARG A 233 13.89 -23.65 7.89
N VAL A 234 15.19 -23.59 8.23
CA VAL A 234 15.93 -22.35 8.58
C VAL A 234 16.20 -21.46 7.35
N ASP A 235 16.31 -22.03 6.14
CA ASP A 235 16.67 -21.28 4.92
C ASP A 235 15.50 -20.58 4.19
N ARG A 236 14.30 -20.55 4.77
CA ARG A 236 13.17 -19.88 4.11
C ARG A 236 13.24 -18.36 4.28
N CYS A 237 13.16 -17.69 3.14
CA CYS A 237 13.30 -16.24 3.00
C CYS A 237 12.11 -15.50 3.63
N GLN A 238 12.12 -15.21 4.94
CA GLN A 238 11.01 -14.50 5.62
C GLN A 238 10.91 -12.99 5.27
N ARG A 239 11.50 -12.55 4.16
CA ARG A 239 11.44 -11.16 3.73
C ARG A 239 10.05 -10.82 3.20
N ILE A 240 9.59 -9.61 3.43
CA ILE A 240 8.35 -9.12 2.85
C ILE A 240 8.59 -8.68 1.41
N LEU A 241 7.66 -9.04 0.51
CA LEU A 241 7.53 -8.45 -0.81
C LEU A 241 6.14 -7.88 -1.02
N CYS A 242 6.07 -6.82 -1.82
CA CYS A 242 4.81 -6.36 -2.39
C CYS A 242 4.28 -7.39 -3.39
N VAL A 243 2.98 -7.69 -3.35
CA VAL A 243 2.31 -8.63 -4.27
C VAL A 243 2.40 -8.16 -5.71
N ASP A 244 2.29 -6.85 -5.92
CA ASP A 244 2.32 -6.21 -7.24
C ASP A 244 3.76 -5.87 -7.70
N ALA A 245 4.79 -6.36 -7.00
CA ALA A 245 6.18 -6.04 -7.32
C ALA A 245 6.55 -6.57 -8.72
N GLN A 246 7.08 -5.68 -9.56
CA GLN A 246 7.42 -6.01 -10.95
C GLN A 246 8.74 -5.37 -11.39
N CYS A 247 9.36 -5.96 -12.41
CA CYS A 247 10.61 -5.45 -12.97
C CYS A 247 10.40 -4.11 -13.70
N TRP A 248 11.17 -3.09 -13.32
CA TRP A 248 11.13 -1.77 -13.98
C TRP A 248 11.41 -1.82 -15.50
N SER A 249 12.24 -2.76 -15.93
CA SER A 249 12.66 -2.89 -17.33
C SER A 249 11.61 -3.61 -18.18
N CYS A 250 11.22 -4.83 -17.80
CA CYS A 250 10.37 -5.71 -18.61
C CYS A 250 8.95 -5.97 -18.08
N GLY A 251 8.60 -5.50 -16.88
CA GLY A 251 7.28 -5.74 -16.27
C GLY A 251 7.07 -7.16 -15.73
N HIS A 252 8.12 -8.00 -15.65
CA HIS A 252 8.02 -9.33 -15.06
C HIS A 252 7.67 -9.24 -13.57
N HIS A 253 6.62 -9.96 -13.14
CA HIS A 253 6.17 -9.99 -11.74
C HIS A 253 7.13 -10.79 -10.86
N PHE A 254 7.40 -10.30 -9.67
CA PHE A 254 8.32 -10.91 -8.73
C PHE A 254 7.58 -11.80 -7.73
N GLU A 255 7.87 -13.10 -7.78
CA GLU A 255 7.44 -14.08 -6.77
C GLU A 255 8.34 -14.09 -5.53
N HIS A 256 9.61 -13.74 -5.74
CA HIS A 256 10.65 -13.79 -4.73
C HIS A 256 11.31 -12.42 -4.58
N CYS A 257 11.79 -12.13 -3.37
CA CYS A 257 12.52 -10.89 -3.09
C CYS A 257 13.83 -10.81 -3.88
N TRP A 258 14.33 -9.59 -4.04
CA TRP A 258 15.54 -9.29 -4.81
C TRP A 258 16.83 -9.88 -4.22
N LYS A 259 16.84 -10.31 -2.95
CA LYS A 259 17.99 -11.02 -2.35
C LYS A 259 17.98 -12.51 -2.68
N CYS A 260 16.80 -13.12 -2.60
CA CYS A 260 16.61 -14.54 -2.85
C CYS A 260 16.70 -14.85 -4.37
N VAL A 261 16.28 -13.91 -5.22
CA VAL A 261 16.49 -13.97 -6.68
C VAL A 261 17.08 -12.64 -7.17
N PRO A 262 18.42 -12.52 -7.32
CA PRO A 262 19.09 -11.25 -7.64
C PRO A 262 19.00 -10.83 -9.11
N VAL A 263 18.44 -11.67 -9.98
CA VAL A 263 18.33 -11.43 -11.42
C VAL A 263 16.87 -11.51 -11.86
N CYS A 264 16.43 -10.63 -12.76
CA CYS A 264 15.07 -10.70 -13.30
C CYS A 264 14.90 -11.95 -14.16
N GLN A 265 13.86 -12.74 -13.93
CA GLN A 265 13.63 -13.97 -14.71
C GLN A 265 13.25 -13.67 -16.16
N GLY A 266 12.51 -12.58 -16.41
CA GLY A 266 12.18 -12.08 -17.76
C GLY A 266 13.38 -11.54 -18.53
N CYS A 267 13.92 -10.38 -18.16
CA CYS A 267 14.98 -9.70 -18.93
C CYS A 267 16.43 -9.99 -18.51
N LYS A 268 16.66 -10.85 -17.52
CA LYS A 268 18.00 -11.22 -17.00
C LYS A 268 18.87 -10.06 -16.46
N ILE A 269 18.32 -8.85 -16.33
CA ILE A 269 19.01 -7.73 -15.69
C ILE A 269 19.06 -7.94 -14.17
N LYS A 270 20.15 -7.47 -13.53
CA LYS A 270 20.29 -7.46 -12.07
C LYS A 270 19.14 -6.68 -11.42
N ARG A 271 18.46 -7.31 -10.46
CA ARG A 271 17.41 -6.66 -9.68
C ARG A 271 18.02 -5.61 -8.75
N ILE A 272 17.30 -4.53 -8.56
CA ILE A 272 17.64 -3.45 -7.63
C ILE A 272 16.64 -3.44 -6.48
N PRO A 273 16.97 -2.83 -5.33
CA PRO A 273 16.06 -2.75 -4.19
C PRO A 273 14.71 -2.12 -4.56
N PRO A 274 13.61 -2.44 -3.85
CA PRO A 274 12.25 -2.02 -4.21
C PRO A 274 12.10 -0.51 -4.47
N MET A 275 12.62 0.33 -3.56
CA MET A 275 12.58 1.80 -3.74
C MET A 275 13.25 2.26 -5.04
N ALA A 276 14.42 1.69 -5.37
CA ALA A 276 15.14 2.03 -6.59
C ALA A 276 14.42 1.51 -7.83
N ASN A 277 13.81 0.33 -7.76
CA ASN A 277 13.02 -0.26 -8.83
C ASN A 277 11.81 0.62 -9.17
N ASP A 278 11.05 1.03 -8.16
CA ASP A 278 9.84 1.82 -8.35
C ASP A 278 10.14 3.25 -8.80
N ASN A 279 11.26 3.83 -8.34
CA ASN A 279 11.76 5.10 -8.89
C ASN A 279 12.09 4.99 -10.39
N GLN A 280 12.67 3.89 -10.85
CA GLN A 280 12.91 3.67 -12.29
C GLN A 280 11.61 3.51 -13.08
N ILE A 281 10.60 2.81 -12.52
CA ILE A 281 9.26 2.72 -13.10
C ILE A 281 8.65 4.12 -13.27
N ARG A 282 8.65 4.92 -12.20
CA ARG A 282 8.13 6.30 -12.20
C ARG A 282 8.83 7.17 -13.24
N LEU A 283 10.16 7.09 -13.35
CA LEU A 283 10.94 7.83 -14.34
C LEU A 283 10.61 7.40 -15.79
N LYS A 284 10.46 6.10 -16.04
CA LYS A 284 10.08 5.57 -17.36
C LYS A 284 8.67 6.01 -17.77
N HIS A 285 7.71 6.03 -16.84
CA HIS A 285 6.37 6.54 -17.09
C HIS A 285 6.37 8.04 -17.40
N ARG A 286 7.12 8.85 -16.65
CA ARG A 286 7.29 10.28 -16.95
C ARG A 286 7.86 10.49 -18.35
N ARG A 287 8.93 9.78 -18.72
CA ARG A 287 9.52 9.88 -20.08
C ARG A 287 8.53 9.54 -21.19
N ARG A 288 7.67 8.53 -20.98
CA ARG A 288 6.60 8.16 -21.93
C ARG A 288 5.49 9.21 -22.05
N GLN A 289 5.19 9.94 -20.97
CA GLN A 289 4.20 11.03 -21.01
C GLN A 289 4.73 12.29 -21.71
N PHE A 290 6.04 12.55 -21.61
CA PHE A 290 6.69 13.71 -22.23
C PHE A 290 7.25 13.43 -23.63
N GLN A 291 7.20 12.20 -24.13
CA GLN A 291 7.40 11.94 -25.55
C GLN A 291 6.04 12.10 -26.26
N PRO A 292 5.85 13.14 -27.09
CA PRO A 292 4.75 13.11 -28.03
C PRO A 292 4.93 11.83 -28.84
N LYS A 293 3.84 11.10 -29.10
CA LYS A 293 3.84 10.11 -30.17
C LYS A 293 4.25 10.89 -31.43
N HIS A 294 5.51 10.76 -31.86
CA HIS A 294 5.88 11.08 -33.22
C HIS A 294 4.98 10.18 -34.08
N GLN A 295 3.91 10.77 -34.60
CA GLN A 295 3.36 10.29 -35.86
C GLN A 295 4.48 10.53 -36.86
N ASP A 296 5.04 9.44 -37.37
CA ASP A 296 5.78 9.45 -38.62
C ASP A 296 4.81 9.94 -39.70
N MET A 297 4.78 11.26 -39.90
CA MET A 297 4.49 11.82 -41.21
C MET A 297 5.86 12.12 -41.82
N ALA A 298 6.35 11.15 -42.59
CA ALA A 298 7.10 11.49 -43.77
C ALA A 298 6.18 12.41 -44.60
N ASP A 299 6.57 13.66 -44.73
CA ASP A 299 6.51 14.42 -45.98
C ASP A 299 7.21 15.78 -45.79
N GLU A 300 8.34 15.86 -46.48
CA GLU A 300 8.92 17.00 -47.18
C GLU A 300 9.52 18.21 -46.41
N ASP A 301 10.81 18.40 -46.74
CA ASP A 301 11.60 19.62 -46.65
C ASP A 301 10.81 20.89 -47.01
N GLU A 302 10.86 21.90 -46.13
CA GLU A 302 11.26 23.26 -46.52
C GLU A 302 11.36 24.15 -45.26
N PHE A 303 12.34 25.07 -45.29
CA PHE A 303 12.67 26.10 -44.29
C PHE A 303 13.68 25.74 -43.19
N SER A 304 14.93 25.55 -43.64
CA SER A 304 16.12 26.02 -42.90
C SER A 304 16.45 27.44 -43.33
N VAL A 305 16.10 28.44 -42.51
CA VAL A 305 16.69 29.78 -42.60
C VAL A 305 16.74 30.35 -41.19
N PHE A 306 17.91 30.31 -40.56
CA PHE A 306 18.51 31.42 -39.81
C PHE A 306 20.00 31.11 -39.58
N GLY A 307 20.83 31.78 -40.37
CA GLY A 307 22.11 32.30 -39.90
C GLY A 307 21.91 33.66 -39.24
#